data_AF-A0A8T0SFN2-F1
#
_entry.id   AF-A0A8T0SFN2-F1
#
_cell.length_a   1.000
_cell.length_b   1.000
_cell.length_c   1.000
_cell.angle_alpha   90.00
_cell.angle_beta   90.00
_cell.angle_gamma   90.00
#
_symmetry.space_group_name_H-M   'P 1'
#
loop_
_entity.id
_entity.type
_entity.pdbx_description
1 polymer ?
#
loop_
_entity_poly.entity_id
_entity_poly.type
_entity_poly.pdbx_seq_one_letter_code
_entity_poly.pdbx_strand_id
1 'polypeptide(L)'
;MKRWDKRCKREVLFDDEGNLLDEKPKDSMDVVMRKKISDSRNKFEDLIQMAKNSEHEMDFLYSSLSNLVEPLEKITPAAAENKQDEYESFLGSKIPNEVNIHPPNDNKSKGRCKRISKSKEVKAPSKRKCGKCKQVGNHDTRNFPNNAVG
;
A
#
# COMPACT_ATOMS: atom_id res chain seq x y z
N MET A 1 3.35 -10.56 23.60
CA MET A 1 3.13 -9.85 22.32
C MET A 1 3.72 -10.68 21.17
N LYS A 2 2.98 -11.68 20.65
CA LYS A 2 3.45 -12.64 19.63
C LYS A 2 3.15 -12.25 18.18
N ARG A 3 2.54 -11.07 17.98
CA ARG A 3 2.01 -10.57 16.70
C ARG A 3 3.03 -10.46 15.56
N TRP A 4 4.33 -10.46 15.86
CA TRP A 4 5.41 -10.25 14.89
C TRP A 4 6.27 -11.49 14.61
N ASP A 5 5.89 -12.67 15.10
CA ASP A 5 6.61 -13.91 14.78
C ASP A 5 6.11 -14.50 13.45
N LYS A 6 7.03 -14.95 12.60
CA LYS A 6 6.80 -15.59 11.29
C LYS A 6 5.86 -16.81 11.36
N ARG A 7 5.65 -17.38 12.55
CA ARG A 7 4.76 -18.52 12.81
C ARG A 7 3.57 -18.20 13.70
N CYS A 8 3.18 -16.93 13.83
CA CYS A 8 1.97 -16.55 14.55
C CYS A 8 0.74 -17.07 13.79
N LYS A 9 0.20 -18.22 14.21
CA LYS A 9 -1.16 -18.63 13.81
C LYS A 9 -2.15 -17.66 14.46
N ARG A 10 -3.22 -17.30 13.76
CA ARG A 10 -4.28 -16.46 14.33
C ARG A 10 -4.86 -17.18 15.55
N GLU A 11 -4.66 -16.63 16.73
CA GLU A 11 -5.29 -17.14 17.95
C GLU A 11 -6.77 -16.81 17.88
N VAL A 12 -7.58 -17.83 18.09
CA VAL A 12 -9.04 -17.78 18.13
C VAL A 12 -9.40 -17.14 19.47
N LEU A 13 -9.94 -15.91 19.44
CA LEU A 13 -10.24 -15.13 20.64
C LEU A 13 -11.67 -15.42 21.10
N PHE A 14 -11.86 -15.62 22.41
CA PHE A 14 -13.18 -15.77 23.03
C PHE A 14 -13.42 -14.62 24.02
N ASP A 15 -14.69 -14.27 24.27
CA ASP A 15 -15.07 -13.38 25.37
C ASP A 15 -15.14 -14.13 26.72
N ASP A 16 -15.39 -13.39 27.81
CA ASP A 16 -15.44 -13.92 29.17
C ASP A 16 -16.64 -14.87 29.38
N GLU A 17 -17.63 -14.80 28.48
CA GLU A 17 -18.80 -15.68 28.41
C GLU A 17 -18.57 -16.93 27.51
N GLY A 18 -17.40 -17.05 26.89
CA GLY A 18 -17.02 -18.19 26.05
C GLY A 18 -17.50 -18.13 24.60
N ASN A 19 -18.00 -16.98 24.13
CA ASN A 19 -18.38 -16.76 22.73
C ASN A 19 -17.16 -16.41 21.89
N LEU A 20 -17.14 -16.89 20.65
CA LEU A 20 -16.04 -16.69 19.72
C LEU A 20 -16.05 -15.27 19.12
N LEU A 21 -15.00 -14.48 19.36
CA LEU A 21 -14.86 -13.09 18.91
C LEU A 21 -14.38 -12.93 17.45
N ASP A 22 -13.73 -13.95 16.87
CA ASP A 22 -13.18 -13.89 15.49
C ASP A 22 -14.00 -14.66 14.44
N GLU A 23 -15.24 -15.03 14.77
CA GLU A 23 -16.23 -15.23 13.72
C GLU A 23 -16.72 -13.85 13.31
N LYS A 24 -16.26 -13.32 12.16
CA LYS A 24 -17.14 -12.46 11.39
C LYS A 24 -18.44 -13.27 11.22
N PRO A 25 -19.56 -12.90 11.86
CA PRO A 25 -20.78 -13.66 11.71
C PRO A 25 -21.10 -13.64 10.23
N LYS A 26 -21.18 -14.83 9.63
CA LYS A 26 -21.73 -14.98 8.29
C LYS A 26 -23.19 -14.59 8.46
N ASP A 27 -23.50 -13.34 8.12
CA ASP A 27 -24.81 -12.73 8.34
C ASP A 27 -25.88 -13.76 8.00
N SER A 28 -26.78 -14.05 8.94
CA SER A 28 -27.87 -15.01 8.75
C SER A 28 -28.64 -14.73 7.45
N MET A 29 -28.69 -13.47 7.02
CA MET A 29 -29.27 -13.04 5.75
C MET A 29 -28.49 -13.57 4.53
N ASP A 30 -27.17 -13.66 4.59
CA ASP A 30 -26.31 -14.22 3.53
C ASP A 30 -26.55 -15.73 3.37
N VAL A 31 -26.75 -16.47 4.46
CA VAL A 31 -27.05 -17.92 4.39
C VAL A 31 -28.40 -18.18 3.70
N VAL A 32 -29.44 -17.42 4.05
CA VAL A 32 -30.77 -17.54 3.43
C VAL A 32 -30.70 -17.15 1.94
N MET A 33 -29.96 -16.10 1.60
CA MET A 33 -29.77 -15.68 0.22
C MET A 33 -29.04 -16.74 -0.61
N ARG A 34 -27.95 -17.31 -0.09
CA ARG A 34 -27.23 -18.42 -0.74
C ARG A 34 -28.13 -19.61 -1.01
N LYS A 35 -28.99 -19.97 -0.05
CA LYS A 35 -29.96 -21.05 -0.24
C LYS A 35 -30.93 -20.75 -1.38
N LYS A 36 -31.50 -19.53 -1.42
CA LYS A 36 -32.37 -19.09 -2.53
C LYS A 36 -31.67 -19.14 -3.88
N ILE A 37 -30.39 -18.79 -3.95
CA ILE A 37 -29.60 -18.88 -5.19
C ILE A 37 -29.46 -20.34 -5.63
N SER A 38 -29.12 -21.24 -4.71
CA SER A 38 -29.00 -22.67 -5.00
C SER A 38 -30.33 -23.26 -5.47
N ASP A 39 -31.43 -22.98 -4.77
CA ASP A 39 -32.76 -23.49 -5.12
C ASP A 39 -33.21 -22.98 -6.51
N SER A 40 -32.95 -21.71 -6.82
CA SER A 40 -33.26 -21.14 -8.14
C SER A 40 -32.42 -21.77 -9.26
N ARG A 41 -31.11 -21.99 -9.04
CA ARG A 41 -30.23 -22.65 -10.02
C ARG A 41 -30.70 -24.06 -10.33
N ASN A 42 -31.03 -24.85 -9.32
CA ASN A 42 -31.52 -26.21 -9.51
C ASN A 42 -32.80 -26.22 -10.35
N LYS A 43 -33.76 -25.33 -10.05
CA LYS A 43 -34.98 -25.21 -10.84
C LYS A 43 -34.73 -24.82 -12.29
N PHE A 44 -33.80 -23.90 -12.56
CA PHE A 44 -33.46 -23.54 -13.94
C PHE A 44 -32.81 -24.69 -14.69
N GLU A 45 -31.93 -25.45 -14.03
CA GLU A 45 -31.35 -26.66 -14.61
C GLU A 45 -32.46 -27.69 -14.94
N ASP A 46 -33.38 -27.94 -14.02
CA ASP A 46 -34.51 -28.86 -14.24
C ASP A 46 -35.35 -28.45 -15.46
N LEU A 47 -35.64 -27.15 -15.59
CA LEU A 47 -36.38 -26.61 -16.73
C LEU A 47 -35.62 -26.77 -18.05
N ILE A 48 -34.30 -26.56 -18.04
CA ILE A 48 -33.44 -26.81 -19.22
C ILE A 48 -33.46 -28.29 -19.58
N GLN A 49 -33.33 -29.19 -18.59
CA GLN A 49 -33.37 -30.63 -18.85
C GLN A 49 -34.70 -31.10 -19.44
N MET A 50 -35.80 -30.45 -19.05
CA MET A 50 -37.13 -30.70 -19.61
C MET A 50 -37.23 -30.20 -21.06
N ALA A 51 -36.83 -28.96 -21.32
CA ALA A 51 -37.01 -28.30 -22.61
C ALA A 51 -35.97 -28.69 -23.68
N LYS A 52 -34.78 -29.20 -23.30
CA LYS A 52 -33.61 -29.40 -24.21
C LYS A 52 -33.87 -30.19 -25.49
N ASN A 53 -34.91 -31.02 -25.53
CA ASN A 53 -35.22 -31.87 -26.68
C ASN A 53 -36.27 -31.24 -27.62
N SER A 54 -36.76 -30.04 -27.30
CA SER A 54 -37.81 -29.34 -28.05
C SER A 54 -37.39 -27.89 -28.29
N GLU A 55 -37.24 -27.53 -29.56
CA GLU A 55 -36.89 -26.17 -29.99
C GLU A 55 -37.91 -25.14 -29.48
N HIS A 56 -39.20 -25.44 -29.63
CA HIS A 56 -40.28 -24.56 -29.17
C HIS A 56 -40.26 -24.35 -27.65
N GLU A 57 -39.98 -25.40 -26.86
CA GLU A 57 -39.92 -25.27 -25.40
C GLU A 57 -38.68 -24.48 -24.96
N MET A 58 -37.54 -24.66 -25.64
CA MET A 58 -36.34 -23.87 -25.39
C MET A 58 -36.52 -22.40 -25.77
N ASP A 59 -37.19 -22.10 -26.89
CA ASP A 59 -37.49 -20.74 -27.30
C ASP A 59 -38.45 -20.05 -26.32
N PHE A 60 -39.44 -20.79 -25.81
CA PHE A 60 -40.33 -20.32 -24.76
C PHE A 60 -39.56 -20.01 -23.47
N LEU A 61 -38.66 -20.91 -23.04
CA LEU A 61 -37.81 -20.72 -21.86
C LEU A 61 -36.90 -19.50 -22.03
N TYR A 62 -36.23 -19.38 -23.17
CA TYR A 62 -35.34 -18.26 -23.49
C TYR A 62 -36.07 -16.91 -23.49
N SER A 63 -37.24 -16.84 -24.14
CA SER A 63 -38.06 -15.64 -24.18
C SER A 63 -38.54 -15.24 -22.78
N SER A 64 -38.97 -16.23 -21.98
CA SER A 64 -39.39 -16.02 -20.59
C SER A 64 -38.25 -15.46 -19.73
N LEU A 65 -37.04 -16.02 -19.85
CA LEU A 65 -35.87 -15.53 -19.13
C LEU A 65 -35.45 -14.12 -19.57
N SER A 66 -35.52 -13.83 -20.86
CA SER A 66 -35.19 -12.52 -21.43
C SER A 66 -36.10 -11.42 -20.84
N ASN A 67 -37.38 -11.73 -20.65
CA ASN A 67 -38.34 -10.80 -20.05
C ASN A 67 -38.10 -10.52 -18.55
N LEU A 68 -37.32 -11.35 -17.85
CA LEU A 68 -37.00 -11.15 -16.43
C LEU A 68 -35.79 -10.23 -16.22
N VAL A 69 -34.99 -9.96 -17.25
CA VAL A 69 -33.78 -9.14 -17.14
C VAL A 69 -34.13 -7.70 -16.79
N GLU A 70 -35.02 -7.06 -17.55
CA GLU A 70 -35.37 -5.65 -17.31
C GLU A 70 -35.95 -5.38 -15.91
N PRO A 71 -36.88 -6.18 -15.36
CA PRO A 71 -37.35 -5.98 -13.98
C PRO A 71 -36.23 -6.11 -12.95
N LEU A 72 -35.31 -7.06 -13.13
CA LEU A 72 -34.20 -7.27 -12.18
C LEU A 72 -33.19 -6.12 -12.21
N GLU A 73 -32.92 -5.55 -13.38
CA GLU A 73 -32.10 -4.34 -13.53
C GLU A 73 -32.74 -3.10 -12.92
N LYS A 74 -34.08 -3.00 -12.92
CA LYS A 74 -34.83 -1.89 -12.30
C LYS A 74 -34.93 -2.01 -10.78
N ILE A 75 -35.03 -3.24 -10.26
CA ILE A 75 -35.12 -3.53 -8.81
C ILE A 75 -33.76 -3.38 -8.14
N THR A 76 -32.69 -3.85 -8.80
CA THR A 76 -31.34 -3.57 -8.33
C THR A 76 -31.14 -2.08 -8.57
N PRO A 77 -30.95 -1.23 -7.53
CA PRO A 77 -30.51 0.13 -7.81
C PRO A 77 -29.28 -0.02 -8.71
N ALA A 78 -29.16 0.82 -9.74
CA ALA A 78 -27.91 1.00 -10.46
C ALA A 78 -26.89 1.59 -9.48
N ALA A 79 -26.51 0.80 -8.49
CA ALA A 79 -25.31 0.93 -7.72
C ALA A 79 -24.22 0.52 -8.71
N ALA A 80 -23.98 1.39 -9.69
CA ALA A 80 -22.63 1.80 -9.93
C ALA A 80 -22.15 2.34 -8.58
N GLU A 81 -21.81 1.43 -7.66
CA GLU A 81 -21.03 1.73 -6.48
C GLU A 81 -19.77 2.31 -7.09
N ASN A 82 -19.73 3.64 -7.14
CA ASN A 82 -18.54 4.31 -7.56
C ASN A 82 -17.49 3.80 -6.60
N LYS A 83 -16.41 3.19 -7.12
CA LYS A 83 -15.36 2.62 -6.26
C LYS A 83 -14.90 3.65 -5.23
N GLN A 84 -14.95 4.93 -5.59
CA GLN A 84 -14.78 6.06 -4.69
C GLN A 84 -15.67 6.00 -3.44
N ASP A 85 -16.98 5.79 -3.59
CA ASP A 85 -17.94 5.72 -2.49
C ASP A 85 -17.68 4.51 -1.58
N GLU A 86 -17.26 3.37 -2.16
CA GLU A 86 -16.82 2.20 -1.39
C GLU A 86 -15.58 2.53 -0.54
N TYR A 87 -14.56 3.15 -1.14
CA TYR A 87 -13.35 3.56 -0.44
C TYR A 87 -13.62 4.61 0.63
N GLU A 88 -14.45 5.61 0.34
CA GLU A 88 -14.81 6.67 1.28
C GLU A 88 -15.62 6.15 2.46
N SER A 89 -16.51 5.18 2.20
CA SER A 89 -17.27 4.49 3.26
C SER A 89 -16.36 3.64 4.13
N PHE A 90 -15.38 2.94 3.54
CA PHE A 90 -14.40 2.15 4.28
C PHE A 90 -13.46 3.02 5.14
N LEU A 91 -13.00 4.14 4.59
CA LEU A 91 -12.12 5.08 5.30
C LEU A 91 -12.88 5.99 6.28
N GLY A 92 -14.22 6.08 6.16
CA GLY A 92 -15.07 6.95 6.95
C GLY A 92 -14.84 8.45 6.67
N SER A 93 -14.29 8.78 5.49
CA SER A 93 -13.90 10.14 5.13
C SER A 93 -13.92 10.31 3.62
N LYS A 94 -14.27 11.52 3.16
CA LYS A 94 -14.28 11.88 1.74
C LYS A 94 -12.85 12.05 1.23
N ILE A 95 -12.53 11.45 0.08
CA ILE A 95 -11.20 11.58 -0.54
C ILE A 95 -11.12 12.98 -1.17
N PRO A 96 -10.15 13.82 -0.81
CA PRO A 96 -10.03 15.15 -1.40
C PRO A 96 -9.76 15.07 -2.91
N ASN A 97 -10.51 15.85 -3.70
CA ASN A 97 -10.31 15.93 -5.15
C ASN A 97 -9.01 16.67 -5.54
N GLU A 98 -8.51 17.55 -4.67
CA GLU A 98 -7.30 18.32 -4.89
C GLU A 98 -6.34 18.15 -3.72
N VAL A 99 -5.08 17.80 -4.04
CA VAL A 99 -4.01 17.63 -3.06
C VAL A 99 -2.84 18.51 -3.50
N ASN A 100 -2.50 19.51 -2.68
CA ASN A 100 -1.30 20.32 -2.92
C ASN A 100 -0.08 19.64 -2.30
N ILE A 101 0.73 19.00 -3.15
CA ILE A 101 1.98 18.37 -2.72
C ILE A 101 3.11 19.40 -2.84
N HIS A 102 3.52 19.96 -1.71
CA HIS A 102 4.70 20.81 -1.69
C HIS A 102 5.98 19.98 -1.84
N PRO A 103 6.98 20.46 -2.60
CA PRO A 103 8.29 19.82 -2.65
C PRO A 103 8.88 19.73 -1.23
N PRO A 104 9.67 18.68 -0.93
CA PRO A 104 10.31 18.55 0.37
C PRO A 104 11.07 19.82 0.73
N ASN A 105 10.67 20.47 1.83
CA ASN A 105 11.41 21.60 2.35
C ASN A 105 12.76 21.08 2.88
N ASP A 106 13.88 21.60 2.36
CA ASP A 106 15.23 21.24 2.82
C ASP A 106 15.38 21.72 4.27
N ASN A 107 15.02 20.84 5.21
CA ASN A 107 15.14 21.14 6.62
C ASN A 107 16.62 21.15 6.98
N LYS A 108 17.14 22.33 7.36
CA LYS A 108 18.49 22.47 7.90
C LYS A 108 18.54 21.91 9.33
N SER A 109 18.18 20.64 9.50
CA SER A 109 18.34 19.92 10.76
C SER A 109 19.83 19.69 11.04
N LYS A 110 20.17 19.65 12.33
CA LYS A 110 21.52 19.28 12.81
C LYS A 110 21.76 17.80 12.51
N GLY A 111 22.11 17.49 11.26
CA GLY A 111 22.19 16.11 10.77
C GLY A 111 22.50 15.97 9.29
N ARG A 112 22.54 17.08 8.52
CA ARG A 112 23.07 17.10 7.15
C ARG A 112 24.58 16.86 7.18
N CYS A 113 24.96 15.63 7.49
CA CYS A 113 26.34 15.19 7.46
C CYS A 113 26.77 15.24 6.00
N LYS A 114 27.63 16.21 5.65
CA LYS A 114 28.32 16.19 4.36
C LYS A 114 29.00 14.83 4.24
N ARG A 115 28.92 14.20 3.06
CA ARG A 115 29.60 12.94 2.76
C ARG A 115 31.03 13.02 3.28
N ILE A 116 31.42 12.07 4.13
CA ILE A 116 32.78 11.97 4.63
C ILE A 116 33.68 11.83 3.40
N SER A 117 34.52 12.83 3.13
CA SER A 117 35.45 12.77 2.01
C SER A 117 36.50 11.70 2.30
N LYS A 118 36.73 10.81 1.34
CA LYS A 118 37.73 9.75 1.44
C LYS A 118 39.12 10.40 1.43
N SER A 119 39.76 10.43 2.60
CA SER A 119 41.21 10.55 2.86
C SER A 119 42.06 11.45 1.94
N LYS A 120 42.48 12.60 2.51
CA LYS A 120 43.68 13.41 2.21
C LYS A 120 43.96 13.70 0.72
N GLU A 121 43.34 14.76 0.19
CA GLU A 121 44.14 15.66 -0.64
C GLU A 121 45.21 16.26 0.28
N VAL A 122 46.46 15.86 0.09
CA VAL A 122 47.60 16.50 0.73
C VAL A 122 47.60 17.95 0.26
N LYS A 123 46.97 18.84 1.04
CA LYS A 123 47.11 20.28 0.81
C LYS A 123 48.61 20.57 0.87
N ALA A 124 49.13 21.16 -0.21
CA ALA A 124 50.51 21.59 -0.28
C ALA A 124 50.87 22.38 0.99
N PRO A 125 52.09 22.21 1.54
CA PRO A 125 52.49 22.92 2.75
C PRO A 125 52.29 24.42 2.53
N SER A 126 51.45 25.01 3.38
CA SER A 126 51.22 26.45 3.40
C SER A 126 52.57 27.16 3.55
N LYS A 127 52.85 28.14 2.69
CA LYS A 127 54.05 28.98 2.80
C LYS A 127 53.97 29.73 4.13
N ARG A 128 54.97 29.56 4.98
CA ARG A 128 55.06 30.25 6.29
C ARG A 128 56.30 31.14 6.32
N LYS A 129 56.28 32.17 7.17
CA LYS A 129 57.40 33.09 7.36
C LYS A 129 58.46 32.42 8.23
N CYS A 130 59.65 32.21 7.69
CA CYS A 130 60.77 31.64 8.44
C CYS A 130 61.28 32.66 9.47
N GLY A 131 61.49 32.25 10.72
CA GLY A 131 62.00 33.12 11.78
C GLY A 131 63.44 33.58 11.56
N LYS A 132 64.28 32.76 10.89
CA LYS A 132 65.69 33.07 10.62
C LYS A 132 65.89 34.09 9.49
N CYS A 133 65.31 33.87 8.31
CA CYS A 133 65.47 34.78 7.17
C CYS A 133 64.32 35.79 7.01
N LYS A 134 63.26 35.67 7.81
CA LYS A 134 62.03 36.49 7.73
C LYS A 134 61.32 36.44 6.38
N GLN A 135 61.67 35.51 5.49
CA GLN A 135 61.01 35.32 4.18
C GLN A 135 59.88 34.30 4.28
N VAL A 136 58.83 34.51 3.48
CA VAL A 136 57.70 33.58 3.34
C VAL A 136 58.03 32.55 2.26
N GLY A 137 58.14 31.30 2.64
CA GLY A 137 58.52 30.23 1.72
C GLY A 137 58.09 28.85 2.19
N ASN A 138 58.58 27.82 1.49
CA ASN A 138 58.28 26.43 1.80
C ASN A 138 59.16 25.87 2.95
N HIS A 139 59.88 26.74 3.67
CA HIS A 139 60.72 26.38 4.80
C HIS A 139 60.38 27.25 6.02
N ASP A 140 60.74 26.75 7.20
CA ASP A 140 60.64 27.46 8.47
C ASP A 140 62.00 27.38 9.19
N THR A 141 62.16 28.03 10.33
CA THR A 141 63.36 28.10 11.16
C THR A 141 64.04 26.74 11.38
N ARG A 142 63.24 25.67 11.48
CA ARG A 142 63.70 24.29 11.68
C ARG A 142 64.31 23.64 10.44
N ASN A 143 63.80 24.01 9.25
CA ASN A 143 64.22 23.45 7.96
C ASN A 143 64.89 24.54 7.10
N PHE A 144 65.52 25.53 7.74
CA PHE A 144 66.21 26.61 7.04
C PHE A 144 67.42 26.03 6.30
N PRO A 145 67.54 26.21 4.97
CA PRO A 145 68.53 25.51 4.15
C PRO A 145 69.98 25.80 4.53
N ASN A 146 70.24 26.86 5.31
CA ASN A 146 71.58 27.20 5.80
C ASN A 146 71.83 26.80 7.27
N ASN A 147 70.99 25.94 7.87
CA ASN A 147 71.39 25.21 9.07
C ASN A 147 72.32 24.06 8.67
N ALA A 148 73.54 24.39 8.24
CA ALA A 148 74.59 23.40 8.19
C ALA A 148 74.94 22.99 9.63
N VAL A 149 75.01 21.67 9.84
CA VAL A 149 75.63 21.06 11.02
C VAL A 149 77.10 21.48 11.04
N GLY A 150 77.52 22.14 12.12
CA GLY A 150 78.87 22.69 12.32
C GLY A 150 78.84 23.93 13.18
#